data_AF-A0A7X0IIB2-F1
#
_entry.id   AF-A0A7X0IIB2-F1
#
_cell.length_a   1.000
_cell.length_b   1.000
_cell.length_c   1.000
_cell.angle_alpha   90.00
_cell.angle_beta   90.00
_cell.angle_gamma   90.00
#
_symmetry.space_group_name_H-M   'P 1'
#
loop_
_entity.id
_entity.type
_entity.pdbx_description
1 polymer ?
#
loop_
_entity_poly.entity_id
_entity_poly.type
_entity_poly.pdbx_seq_one_letter_code
_entity_poly.pdbx_strand_id
1 'polypeptide(L)'
;MLPWRADLEGRLDEHVIDSALLRGNPLGDPHERPLWVYVPPGYDDEPGRRYPSIYVIQGYTGHLAMWRNRSPYRRPFIETADQVFAGGSAPPAIVVYVDAWTAYGGSQFVDSAGTGPYHSYLCDEVVPWVDEHYRTLAGRDHRGITGKSSGGFGAMITPMLRPDLFGGLATHAGDTLYEYCYLPEFAKATRHLREYGGDIRRWWEGFRSRVAFTDPADEVLLIVLGCSAAFSPGPDGVPELPFDPETGALRPQAWQRWLDWDPVRMVPEHAEALRSMRAIWIDAGKRDEFYLDLGAQAFHKALLAHGVGEDAVHFELFDAGHGAIDYRYPLSLAWLAERLSA
;
A
#
# COMPACT_ATOMS: atom_id res chain seq x y z
N MET A 1 9.64 25.08 16.33
CA MET A 1 8.76 24.06 15.71
C MET A 1 7.39 24.69 15.58
N LEU A 2 6.90 24.95 14.36
CA LEU A 2 5.55 25.48 14.17
C LEU A 2 4.55 24.36 14.52
N PRO A 3 3.74 24.48 15.58
CA PRO A 3 2.94 23.37 16.09
C PRO A 3 1.72 23.01 15.24
N TRP A 4 1.36 23.88 14.29
CA TRP A 4 0.01 23.90 13.71
C TRP A 4 0.00 23.49 12.23
N ARG A 5 0.81 24.17 11.40
CA ARG A 5 0.90 23.96 9.95
C ARG A 5 2.22 24.55 9.43
N ALA A 6 2.82 23.89 8.46
CA ALA A 6 3.78 24.52 7.56
C ALA A 6 3.11 24.76 6.20
N ASP A 7 3.36 25.91 5.59
CA ASP A 7 3.03 26.09 4.18
C ASP A 7 3.98 25.24 3.34
N LEU A 8 3.46 24.63 2.28
CA LEU A 8 4.27 23.87 1.33
C LEU A 8 4.96 24.85 0.38
N GLU A 9 6.23 24.60 0.04
CA GLU A 9 6.91 25.34 -1.02
C GLU A 9 6.47 24.87 -2.41
N GLY A 10 6.12 23.59 -2.54
CA GLY A 10 5.38 23.05 -3.68
C GLY A 10 3.87 23.31 -3.56
N ARG A 11 3.10 22.70 -4.46
CA ARG A 11 1.64 22.80 -4.46
C ARG A 11 1.01 21.43 -4.34
N LEU A 12 0.00 21.30 -3.48
CA LEU A 12 -0.85 20.11 -3.38
C LEU A 12 -2.21 20.42 -3.99
N ASP A 13 -2.52 19.77 -5.10
CA ASP A 13 -3.81 19.86 -5.78
C ASP A 13 -4.72 18.71 -5.32
N GLU A 14 -6.00 19.02 -5.07
CA GLU A 14 -7.00 18.02 -4.67
C GLU A 14 -8.03 17.81 -5.77
N HIS A 15 -8.24 16.55 -6.14
CA HIS A 15 -9.11 16.13 -7.25
C HIS A 15 -10.07 15.03 -6.82
N VAL A 16 -11.01 14.75 -7.70
CA VAL A 16 -11.88 13.58 -7.65
C VAL A 16 -11.82 12.90 -9.02
N ILE A 17 -11.49 11.61 -9.03
CA ILE A 17 -11.60 10.75 -10.21
C ILE A 17 -12.97 10.09 -10.19
N ASP A 18 -13.71 10.23 -11.29
CA ASP A 18 -14.89 9.44 -11.57
C ASP A 18 -14.46 8.11 -12.23
N SER A 19 -14.34 7.05 -11.42
CA SER A 19 -13.89 5.73 -11.87
C SER A 19 -15.02 4.99 -12.59
N ALA A 20 -14.81 4.60 -13.85
CA ALA A 20 -15.71 3.70 -14.54
C ALA A 20 -15.59 2.26 -13.99
N LEU A 21 -14.37 1.83 -13.64
CA LEU A 21 -14.08 0.48 -13.14
C LEU A 21 -14.75 0.18 -11.79
N LEU A 22 -14.89 1.18 -10.93
CA LEU A 22 -15.49 1.00 -9.60
C LEU A 22 -17.01 1.19 -9.58
N ARG A 23 -17.65 1.52 -10.72
CA ARG A 23 -19.12 1.60 -10.80
C ARG A 23 -19.73 0.22 -10.58
N GLY A 24 -20.56 0.10 -9.54
CA GLY A 24 -21.23 -1.16 -9.21
C GLY A 24 -20.28 -2.21 -8.62
N ASN A 25 -19.15 -1.80 -8.04
CA ASN A 25 -18.28 -2.69 -7.27
C ASN A 25 -19.09 -3.45 -6.18
N PRO A 26 -18.66 -4.66 -5.79
CA PRO A 26 -19.44 -5.56 -4.92
C PRO A 26 -19.73 -5.01 -3.53
N LEU A 27 -18.93 -4.05 -3.04
CA LEU A 27 -19.12 -3.43 -1.73
C LEU A 27 -20.04 -2.21 -1.77
N GLY A 28 -20.43 -1.75 -2.96
CA GLY A 28 -21.19 -0.52 -3.14
C GLY A 28 -20.40 0.73 -2.77
N ASP A 29 -19.07 0.64 -2.79
CA ASP A 29 -18.19 1.77 -2.51
C ASP A 29 -18.40 2.90 -3.54
N PRO A 30 -18.24 4.19 -3.17
CA PRO A 30 -18.31 5.28 -4.13
C PRO A 30 -17.27 5.09 -5.25
N HIS A 31 -17.70 5.33 -6.49
CA HIS A 31 -16.84 5.31 -7.68
C HIS A 31 -16.19 6.67 -7.95
N GLU A 32 -16.70 7.74 -7.35
CA GLU A 32 -16.01 9.02 -7.23
C GLU A 32 -14.98 8.92 -6.11
N ARG A 33 -13.69 8.94 -6.46
CA ARG A 33 -12.57 8.69 -5.56
C ARG A 33 -11.71 9.93 -5.43
N PRO A 34 -11.34 10.36 -4.21
CA PRO A 34 -10.45 11.50 -4.06
C PRO A 34 -9.02 11.13 -4.50
N LEU A 35 -8.31 12.09 -5.08
CA LEU A 35 -6.92 11.97 -5.49
C LEU A 35 -6.20 13.26 -5.10
N TRP A 36 -5.02 13.16 -4.50
CA TRP A 36 -4.18 14.34 -4.29
C TRP A 36 -2.90 14.23 -5.13
N VAL A 37 -2.53 15.33 -5.78
CA VAL A 37 -1.30 15.42 -6.57
C VAL A 37 -0.46 16.57 -6.07
N TYR A 38 0.71 16.25 -5.55
CA TYR A 38 1.72 17.22 -5.19
C TYR A 38 2.64 17.49 -6.39
N VAL A 39 2.88 18.76 -6.69
CA VAL A 39 3.89 19.22 -7.63
C VAL A 39 5.01 19.96 -6.89
N PRO A 40 6.28 19.76 -7.29
CA PRO A 40 7.43 20.30 -6.59
C PRO A 40 7.54 21.83 -6.76
N PRO A 41 8.35 22.52 -5.92
CA PRO A 41 8.61 23.95 -6.07
C PRO A 41 9.13 24.28 -7.48
N GLY A 42 8.69 25.41 -8.01
CA GLY A 42 9.05 25.86 -9.36
C GLY A 42 8.38 25.11 -10.51
N TYR A 43 7.37 24.26 -10.23
CA TYR A 43 6.62 23.56 -11.28
C TYR A 43 6.13 24.52 -12.37
N ASP A 44 5.41 25.58 -12.00
CA ASP A 44 4.80 26.52 -12.97
C ASP A 44 5.83 27.45 -13.67
N ASP A 45 7.05 27.55 -13.14
CA ASP A 45 8.09 28.46 -13.65
C ASP A 45 8.77 27.93 -14.93
N GLU A 46 8.77 26.60 -15.13
CA GLU A 46 9.41 25.93 -16.27
C GLU A 46 8.39 25.13 -17.12
N PRO A 47 7.57 25.77 -17.98
CA PRO A 47 6.50 25.13 -18.76
C PRO A 47 6.87 23.83 -19.49
N GLY A 48 8.10 23.73 -20.02
CA GLY A 48 8.57 22.57 -20.79
C GLY A 48 9.12 21.41 -19.94
N ARG A 49 9.36 21.60 -18.65
CA ARG A 49 9.95 20.59 -17.79
C ARG A 49 8.93 19.49 -17.44
N ARG A 50 9.39 18.24 -17.51
CA ARG A 50 8.64 17.04 -17.09
C ARG A 50 9.35 16.39 -15.91
N TYR A 51 8.59 15.67 -15.10
CA TYR A 51 9.06 15.14 -13.81
C TYR A 51 8.76 13.64 -13.70
N PRO A 52 9.60 12.85 -13.01
CA PRO A 52 9.18 11.53 -12.58
C PRO A 52 7.96 11.63 -11.65
N SER A 53 7.21 10.53 -11.54
CA SER A 53 6.01 10.44 -10.69
C SER A 53 6.12 9.29 -9.69
N ILE A 54 5.74 9.54 -8.44
CA ILE A 54 5.81 8.55 -7.36
C ILE A 54 4.43 8.43 -6.71
N TYR A 55 3.83 7.24 -6.82
CA TYR A 55 2.49 6.95 -6.32
C TYR A 55 2.58 6.44 -4.89
N VAL A 56 1.79 7.04 -4.00
CA VAL A 56 1.78 6.75 -2.56
C VAL A 56 0.45 6.08 -2.22
N ILE A 57 0.53 4.87 -1.68
CA ILE A 57 -0.62 4.06 -1.28
C ILE A 57 -0.58 3.71 0.21
N GLN A 58 -1.76 3.59 0.82
CA GLN A 58 -1.92 3.48 2.27
C GLN A 58 -1.81 2.04 2.78
N GLY A 59 -1.49 1.88 4.06
CA GLY A 59 -1.77 0.62 4.77
C GLY A 59 -3.26 0.40 5.03
N TYR A 60 -3.61 -0.81 5.46
CA TYR A 60 -4.98 -1.11 5.91
C TYR A 60 -5.43 -0.09 6.97
N THR A 61 -6.70 0.30 6.97
CA THR A 61 -7.25 1.41 7.80
C THR A 61 -6.75 2.81 7.45
N GLY A 62 -6.04 2.97 6.33
CA GLY A 62 -5.69 4.26 5.77
C GLY A 62 -6.55 4.71 4.60
N HIS A 63 -7.02 5.96 4.65
CA HIS A 63 -7.67 6.67 3.52
C HIS A 63 -6.91 7.95 3.21
N LEU A 64 -7.15 8.58 2.06
CA LEU A 64 -6.38 9.72 1.56
C LEU A 64 -6.15 10.84 2.58
N ALA A 65 -7.18 11.23 3.33
CA ALA A 65 -7.06 12.36 4.25
C ALA A 65 -6.09 12.10 5.41
N MET A 66 -5.74 10.83 5.68
CA MET A 66 -4.78 10.46 6.71
C MET A 66 -3.41 11.11 6.51
N TRP A 67 -3.05 11.47 5.26
CA TRP A 67 -1.76 12.09 4.98
C TRP A 67 -1.62 13.50 5.58
N ARG A 68 -2.72 14.09 6.05
CA ARG A 68 -2.74 15.32 6.86
C ARG A 68 -2.66 15.07 8.37
N ASN A 69 -2.71 13.83 8.83
CA ASN A 69 -2.69 13.53 10.26
C ASN A 69 -1.36 13.99 10.87
N ARG A 70 -1.47 14.82 11.91
CA ARG A 70 -0.32 15.29 12.68
C ARG A 70 -0.23 14.52 13.98
N SER A 71 0.77 13.68 14.10
CA SER A 71 1.18 13.13 15.39
C SER A 71 1.90 14.19 16.23
N PRO A 72 1.76 14.20 17.56
CA PRO A 72 2.52 15.10 18.42
C PRO A 72 4.02 15.06 18.09
N TYR A 73 4.64 16.24 17.99
CA TYR A 73 6.06 16.42 17.68
C TYR A 73 6.51 15.93 16.28
N ARG A 74 5.59 15.57 15.39
CA ARG A 74 5.90 15.17 14.01
C ARG A 74 5.20 16.05 12.98
N ARG A 75 5.78 16.06 11.78
CA ARG A 75 5.18 16.66 10.60
C ARG A 75 4.42 15.58 9.82
N PRO A 76 3.22 15.85 9.30
CA PRO A 76 2.55 14.95 8.37
C PRO A 76 3.42 14.66 7.15
N PHE A 77 3.21 13.50 6.52
CA PHE A 77 4.05 13.06 5.39
C PHE A 77 4.04 14.05 4.23
N ILE A 78 2.92 14.75 3.96
CA ILE A 78 2.87 15.78 2.91
C ILE A 78 3.88 16.91 3.14
N GLU A 79 4.14 17.30 4.40
CA GLU A 79 5.08 18.37 4.74
C GLU A 79 6.53 17.88 4.64
N THR A 80 6.79 16.62 5.00
CA THR A 80 8.14 16.04 4.92
C THR A 80 8.49 15.62 3.51
N ALA A 81 7.52 15.20 2.70
CA ALA A 81 7.68 14.99 1.26
C ALA A 81 8.02 16.30 0.53
N ASP A 82 7.33 17.40 0.84
CA ASP A 82 7.67 18.72 0.28
C ASP A 82 9.11 19.13 0.59
N GLN A 83 9.57 18.89 1.82
CA GLN A 83 10.94 19.19 2.25
C GLN A 83 12.02 18.40 1.51
N VAL A 84 11.72 17.20 1.01
CA VAL A 84 12.66 16.42 0.18
C VAL A 84 13.07 17.23 -1.06
N PHE A 85 12.10 17.90 -1.69
CA PHE A 85 12.30 18.63 -2.93
C PHE A 85 12.66 20.10 -2.68
N ALA A 86 11.98 20.76 -1.74
CA ALA A 86 12.25 22.15 -1.36
C ALA A 86 13.67 22.34 -0.79
N GLY A 87 14.14 21.37 -0.01
CA GLY A 87 15.51 21.39 0.52
C GLY A 87 16.59 21.04 -0.51
N GLY A 88 16.23 20.69 -1.74
CA GLY A 88 17.16 20.26 -2.79
C GLY A 88 17.90 18.96 -2.46
N SER A 89 17.37 18.16 -1.53
CA SER A 89 18.00 16.90 -1.09
C SER A 89 17.80 15.76 -2.10
N ALA A 90 16.80 15.87 -2.97
CA ALA A 90 16.59 14.97 -4.11
C ALA A 90 16.09 15.76 -5.33
N PRO A 91 16.22 15.21 -6.55
CA PRO A 91 15.59 15.79 -7.74
C PRO A 91 14.06 15.94 -7.56
N PRO A 92 13.44 16.97 -8.15
CA PRO A 92 12.02 17.19 -8.00
C PRO A 92 11.19 16.10 -8.69
N ALA A 93 10.15 15.62 -8.02
CA ALA A 93 9.21 14.64 -8.53
C ALA A 93 7.76 15.05 -8.23
N ILE A 94 6.82 14.56 -9.04
CA ILE A 94 5.39 14.62 -8.75
C ILE A 94 5.06 13.49 -7.79
N VAL A 95 4.29 13.77 -6.73
CA VAL A 95 3.85 12.76 -5.76
C VAL A 95 2.34 12.62 -5.83
N VAL A 96 1.86 11.41 -6.10
CA VAL A 96 0.44 11.10 -6.30
C VAL A 96 -0.06 10.29 -5.12
N TYR A 97 -0.95 10.85 -4.31
CA TYR A 97 -1.58 10.13 -3.21
C TYR A 97 -2.90 9.55 -3.69
N VAL A 98 -3.00 8.23 -3.71
CA VAL A 98 -4.15 7.51 -4.29
C VAL A 98 -5.06 7.00 -3.19
N ASP A 99 -6.37 7.18 -3.32
CA ASP A 99 -7.34 6.59 -2.40
C ASP A 99 -7.91 5.28 -2.94
N ALA A 100 -7.69 4.18 -2.21
CA ALA A 100 -8.27 2.87 -2.50
C ALA A 100 -9.13 2.33 -1.35
N TRP A 101 -9.56 3.18 -0.42
CA TRP A 101 -10.40 2.82 0.72
C TRP A 101 -11.66 2.02 0.33
N THR A 102 -11.95 0.94 1.05
CA THR A 102 -13.15 0.13 0.83
C THR A 102 -14.09 0.15 2.03
N ALA A 103 -15.32 -0.34 1.87
CA ALA A 103 -16.26 -0.50 2.98
C ALA A 103 -15.73 -1.40 4.12
N TYR A 104 -14.74 -2.26 3.85
CA TYR A 104 -14.05 -3.06 4.87
C TYR A 104 -12.84 -2.34 5.50
N GLY A 105 -12.72 -1.03 5.28
CA GLY A 105 -11.79 -0.19 6.00
C GLY A 105 -10.37 -0.20 5.45
N GLY A 106 -10.11 -0.75 4.27
CA GLY A 106 -8.77 -0.76 3.69
C GLY A 106 -8.71 -1.48 2.35
N SER A 107 -7.55 -1.47 1.72
CA SER A 107 -7.31 -2.12 0.43
C SER A 107 -6.10 -3.03 0.50
N GLN A 108 -6.15 -4.11 -0.25
CA GLN A 108 -4.98 -4.90 -0.62
C GLN A 108 -4.52 -4.58 -2.05
N PHE A 109 -5.10 -3.58 -2.72
CA PHE A 109 -4.67 -3.15 -4.05
C PHE A 109 -4.64 -4.29 -5.09
N VAL A 110 -5.61 -5.19 -5.00
CA VAL A 110 -5.84 -6.29 -5.95
C VAL A 110 -7.21 -6.14 -6.59
N ASP A 111 -7.39 -6.76 -7.75
CA ASP A 111 -8.72 -6.95 -8.34
C ASP A 111 -9.37 -8.20 -7.74
N SER A 112 -10.54 -8.04 -7.13
CA SER A 112 -11.24 -9.14 -6.48
C SER A 112 -12.74 -9.07 -6.68
N ALA A 113 -13.38 -10.23 -6.82
CA ALA A 113 -14.83 -10.35 -6.79
C ALA A 113 -15.46 -9.94 -5.45
N GLY A 114 -14.69 -9.89 -4.36
CA GLY A 114 -15.15 -9.51 -3.02
C GLY A 114 -14.98 -8.02 -2.69
N THR A 115 -14.05 -7.31 -3.34
CA THR A 115 -13.78 -5.88 -3.07
C THR A 115 -13.94 -4.98 -4.28
N GLY A 116 -13.77 -5.49 -5.50
CA GLY A 116 -13.77 -4.72 -6.74
C GLY A 116 -12.37 -4.60 -7.37
N PRO A 117 -12.28 -4.00 -8.57
CA PRO A 117 -11.06 -3.92 -9.36
C PRO A 117 -10.14 -2.75 -8.94
N TYR A 118 -9.65 -2.76 -7.70
CA TYR A 118 -8.85 -1.65 -7.15
C TYR A 118 -7.41 -1.58 -7.70
N HIS A 119 -6.85 -2.69 -8.21
CA HIS A 119 -5.55 -2.67 -8.87
C HIS A 119 -5.65 -2.05 -10.26
N SER A 120 -6.67 -2.45 -11.03
CA SER A 120 -6.98 -1.85 -12.32
C SER A 120 -7.39 -0.39 -12.19
N TYR A 121 -8.17 0.01 -11.17
CA TYR A 121 -8.43 1.43 -10.90
C TYR A 121 -7.13 2.25 -10.76
N LEU A 122 -6.19 1.78 -9.94
CA LEU A 122 -4.89 2.43 -9.77
C LEU A 122 -4.11 2.51 -11.10
N CYS A 123 -4.03 1.40 -11.84
CA CYS A 123 -3.14 1.29 -13.00
C CYS A 123 -3.74 1.85 -14.30
N ASP A 124 -5.04 1.68 -14.51
CA ASP A 124 -5.71 1.92 -15.79
C ASP A 124 -6.54 3.20 -15.79
N GLU A 125 -6.85 3.78 -14.63
CA GLU A 125 -7.57 5.06 -14.53
C GLU A 125 -6.72 6.14 -13.85
N VAL A 126 -6.15 5.88 -12.67
CA VAL A 126 -5.38 6.91 -11.95
C VAL A 126 -4.10 7.28 -12.70
N VAL A 127 -3.30 6.30 -13.12
CA VAL A 127 -2.03 6.57 -13.81
C VAL A 127 -2.22 7.37 -15.11
N PRO A 128 -3.10 6.97 -16.05
CA PRO A 128 -3.34 7.75 -17.26
C PRO A 128 -3.92 9.13 -16.98
N TRP A 129 -4.82 9.26 -15.98
CA TRP A 129 -5.37 10.56 -15.59
C TRP A 129 -4.26 11.52 -15.14
N VAL A 130 -3.32 11.06 -14.31
CA VAL A 130 -2.19 11.91 -13.87
C VAL A 130 -1.31 12.31 -15.06
N ASP A 131 -0.98 11.37 -15.95
CA ASP A 131 -0.14 11.66 -17.12
C ASP A 131 -0.78 12.66 -18.10
N GLU A 132 -2.12 12.69 -18.18
CA GLU A 132 -2.87 13.65 -18.99
C GLU A 132 -2.91 15.06 -18.37
N HIS A 133 -3.04 15.15 -17.05
CA HIS A 133 -3.27 16.41 -16.34
C HIS A 133 -1.98 17.07 -15.84
N TYR A 134 -0.89 16.29 -15.72
CA TYR A 134 0.39 16.74 -15.20
C TYR A 134 1.54 16.42 -16.15
N ARG A 135 2.56 17.27 -16.13
CA ARG A 135 3.83 17.09 -16.88
C ARG A 135 4.69 15.97 -16.30
N THR A 136 4.22 14.73 -16.40
CA THR A 136 5.00 13.54 -16.06
C THR A 136 5.97 13.17 -17.18
N LEU A 137 7.05 12.49 -16.82
CA LEU A 137 7.76 11.55 -17.68
C LEU A 137 6.98 10.23 -17.63
N ALA A 138 6.12 9.98 -18.63
CA ALA A 138 5.11 8.91 -18.57
C ALA A 138 5.68 7.47 -18.70
N GLY A 139 6.95 7.32 -19.05
CA GLY A 139 7.59 6.00 -19.18
C GLY A 139 7.80 5.33 -17.81
N ARG A 140 7.68 4.00 -17.76
CA ARG A 140 7.85 3.20 -16.52
C ARG A 140 9.11 3.52 -15.74
N ASP A 141 10.22 3.78 -16.43
CA ASP A 141 11.53 4.05 -15.82
C ASP A 141 11.55 5.35 -15.01
N HIS A 142 10.52 6.19 -15.15
CA HIS A 142 10.33 7.43 -14.42
C HIS A 142 9.12 7.38 -13.47
N ARG A 143 8.56 6.19 -13.22
CA ARG A 143 7.41 5.97 -12.36
C ARG A 143 7.71 5.01 -11.22
N GLY A 144 7.46 5.46 -10.01
CA GLY A 144 7.62 4.69 -8.77
C GLY A 144 6.31 4.50 -8.03
N ILE A 145 6.26 3.49 -7.16
CA ILE A 145 5.17 3.28 -6.20
C ILE A 145 5.72 3.03 -4.80
N THR A 146 5.10 3.59 -3.77
CA THR A 146 5.50 3.43 -2.37
C THR A 146 4.31 3.22 -1.46
N GLY A 147 4.49 2.40 -0.43
CA GLY A 147 3.45 2.18 0.58
C GLY A 147 3.92 1.47 1.83
N LYS A 148 3.04 1.42 2.83
CA LYS A 148 3.31 0.80 4.14
C LYS A 148 2.31 -0.30 4.47
N SER A 149 2.73 -1.41 5.10
CA SER A 149 1.85 -2.56 5.42
C SER A 149 1.12 -3.06 4.18
N SER A 150 -0.21 -3.03 4.13
CA SER A 150 -0.96 -3.43 2.94
C SER A 150 -0.66 -2.55 1.71
N GLY A 151 -0.25 -1.30 1.91
CA GLY A 151 0.29 -0.46 0.84
C GLY A 151 1.71 -0.88 0.44
N GLY A 152 2.50 -1.42 1.38
CA GLY A 152 3.81 -2.00 1.07
C GLY A 152 3.67 -3.30 0.28
N PHE A 153 2.64 -4.10 0.60
CA PHE A 153 2.19 -5.21 -0.22
C PHE A 153 1.83 -4.75 -1.63
N GLY A 154 0.91 -3.78 -1.76
CA GLY A 154 0.54 -3.19 -3.04
C GLY A 154 1.75 -2.67 -3.84
N ALA A 155 2.71 -2.02 -3.18
CA ALA A 155 3.92 -1.51 -3.81
C ALA A 155 4.87 -2.61 -4.30
N MET A 156 4.87 -3.79 -3.66
CA MET A 156 5.64 -4.95 -4.14
C MET A 156 4.97 -5.61 -5.34
N ILE A 157 3.65 -5.85 -5.30
CA ILE A 157 2.97 -6.60 -6.36
C ILE A 157 2.73 -5.77 -7.63
N THR A 158 2.49 -4.47 -7.49
CA THR A 158 2.10 -3.63 -8.64
C THR A 158 3.15 -3.64 -9.76
N PRO A 159 4.46 -3.45 -9.50
CA PRO A 159 5.49 -3.54 -10.55
C PRO A 159 5.75 -4.97 -11.05
N MET A 160 5.40 -6.00 -10.28
CA MET A 160 5.46 -7.40 -10.75
C MET A 160 4.36 -7.68 -11.78
N LEU A 161 3.16 -7.15 -11.54
CA LEU A 161 1.97 -7.35 -12.38
C LEU A 161 1.87 -6.35 -13.53
N ARG A 162 2.36 -5.13 -13.34
CA ARG A 162 2.40 -4.02 -14.30
C ARG A 162 3.82 -3.49 -14.49
N PRO A 163 4.76 -4.34 -14.92
CA PRO A 163 6.13 -3.90 -15.21
C PRO A 163 6.15 -2.88 -16.34
N ASP A 164 5.13 -2.81 -17.18
CA ASP A 164 4.95 -1.81 -18.23
C ASP A 164 4.69 -0.39 -17.70
N LEU A 165 4.20 -0.26 -16.47
CA LEU A 165 3.86 1.04 -15.87
C LEU A 165 4.86 1.52 -14.82
N PHE A 166 5.44 0.63 -14.03
CA PHE A 166 6.28 0.98 -12.88
C PHE A 166 7.70 0.44 -13.03
N GLY A 167 8.68 1.32 -12.82
CA GLY A 167 10.11 1.02 -12.87
C GLY A 167 10.80 1.11 -11.52
N GLY A 168 10.10 1.54 -10.46
CA GLY A 168 10.64 1.53 -9.11
C GLY A 168 9.59 1.30 -8.03
N LEU A 169 10.02 0.79 -6.87
CA LEU A 169 9.15 0.58 -5.73
C LEU A 169 9.82 0.87 -4.39
N ALA A 170 9.01 1.21 -3.41
CA ALA A 170 9.40 1.25 -2.01
C ALA A 170 8.35 0.56 -1.12
N THR A 171 8.79 -0.40 -0.32
CA THR A 171 7.95 -1.09 0.66
C THR A 171 8.44 -0.82 2.08
N HIS A 172 7.53 -0.33 2.91
CA HIS A 172 7.75 -0.07 4.33
C HIS A 172 6.94 -1.05 5.17
N ALA A 173 7.59 -2.02 5.81
CA ALA A 173 6.93 -3.09 6.57
C ALA A 173 5.74 -3.66 5.79
N GLY A 174 5.96 -4.11 4.55
CA GLY A 174 4.89 -4.57 3.66
C GLY A 174 4.46 -6.01 3.95
N ASP A 175 3.18 -6.31 3.78
CA ASP A 175 2.63 -7.64 4.05
C ASP A 175 3.28 -8.67 3.10
N THR A 176 4.07 -9.60 3.64
CA THR A 176 4.78 -10.65 2.89
C THR A 176 5.25 -11.74 3.84
N LEU A 177 5.62 -12.91 3.32
CA LEU A 177 5.90 -14.11 4.14
C LEU A 177 4.70 -14.44 5.03
N TYR A 178 3.58 -14.71 4.38
CA TYR A 178 2.24 -14.69 4.95
C TYR A 178 2.03 -15.62 6.14
N GLU A 179 2.78 -16.71 6.24
CA GLU A 179 2.74 -17.57 7.41
C GLU A 179 3.03 -16.84 8.73
N TYR A 180 3.90 -15.83 8.70
CA TYR A 180 4.32 -15.12 9.91
C TYR A 180 3.40 -13.96 10.26
N CYS A 181 2.89 -13.23 9.26
CA CYS A 181 2.02 -12.09 9.52
C CYS A 181 0.54 -12.46 9.70
N TYR A 182 0.05 -13.55 9.08
CA TYR A 182 -1.39 -13.88 9.11
C TYR A 182 -1.77 -15.07 10.00
N LEU A 183 -0.95 -16.13 10.11
CA LEU A 183 -1.32 -17.28 10.93
C LEU A 183 -1.53 -16.92 12.42
N PRO A 184 -0.71 -16.05 13.04
CA PRO A 184 -0.99 -15.57 14.39
C PRO A 184 -2.33 -14.83 14.49
N GLU A 185 -2.69 -14.05 13.47
CA GLU A 185 -3.96 -13.32 13.42
C GLU A 185 -5.16 -14.26 13.24
N PHE A 186 -5.04 -15.35 12.49
CA PHE A 186 -6.09 -16.36 12.39
C PHE A 186 -6.39 -17.02 13.73
N ALA A 187 -5.36 -17.30 14.54
CA ALA A 187 -5.54 -17.83 15.88
C ALA A 187 -6.24 -16.83 16.82
N LYS A 188 -5.91 -15.53 16.73
CA LYS A 188 -6.60 -14.46 17.47
C LYS A 188 -8.05 -14.32 17.00
N ALA A 189 -8.27 -14.25 15.68
CA ALA A 189 -9.59 -14.14 15.07
C ALA A 189 -10.52 -15.29 15.48
N THR A 190 -10.01 -16.53 15.46
CA THR A 190 -10.74 -17.72 15.95
C THR A 190 -11.26 -17.53 17.38
N ARG A 191 -10.45 -16.93 18.28
CA ARG A 191 -10.88 -16.67 19.66
C ARG A 191 -11.94 -15.59 19.72
N HIS A 192 -11.77 -14.50 18.98
CA HIS A 192 -12.74 -13.39 18.94
C HIS A 192 -14.08 -13.81 18.33
N LEU A 193 -14.07 -14.64 17.28
CA LEU A 193 -15.28 -15.10 16.60
C LEU A 193 -16.18 -16.00 17.46
N ARG A 194 -15.70 -16.51 18.60
CA ARG A 194 -16.52 -17.33 19.52
C ARG A 194 -17.77 -16.60 20.03
N GLU A 195 -17.65 -15.30 20.31
CA GLU A 195 -18.78 -14.47 20.76
C GLU A 195 -19.82 -14.27 19.65
N TYR A 196 -19.41 -14.50 18.40
CA TYR A 196 -20.22 -14.37 17.21
C TYR A 196 -20.63 -15.72 16.61
N GLY A 197 -20.37 -16.84 17.32
CA GLY A 197 -20.69 -18.19 16.87
C GLY A 197 -19.90 -18.62 15.64
N GLY A 198 -18.67 -18.14 15.48
CA GLY A 198 -17.82 -18.42 14.32
C GLY A 198 -18.14 -17.56 13.08
N ASP A 199 -19.16 -16.71 13.13
CA ASP A 199 -19.63 -15.93 11.98
C ASP A 199 -19.05 -14.50 11.97
N ILE A 200 -18.10 -14.26 11.05
CA ILE A 200 -17.49 -12.94 10.86
C ILE A 200 -18.48 -11.89 10.32
N ARG A 201 -19.57 -12.29 9.64
CA ARG A 201 -20.62 -11.37 9.19
C ARG A 201 -21.45 -10.86 10.35
N ARG A 202 -21.73 -11.73 11.33
CA ARG A 202 -22.39 -11.33 12.57
C ARG A 202 -21.55 -10.33 13.36
N TRP A 203 -20.22 -10.53 13.42
CA TRP A 203 -19.32 -9.50 13.96
C TRP A 203 -19.41 -8.21 13.16
N TRP A 204 -19.36 -8.28 11.83
CA TRP A 204 -19.41 -7.09 10.96
C TRP A 204 -20.69 -6.26 11.11
N GLU A 205 -21.85 -6.91 11.26
CA GLU A 205 -23.12 -6.25 11.58
C GLU A 205 -23.06 -5.54 12.93
N GLY A 206 -22.50 -6.22 13.95
CA GLY A 206 -22.26 -5.64 15.26
C GLY A 206 -21.33 -4.43 15.21
N PHE A 207 -20.17 -4.56 14.57
CA PHE A 207 -19.16 -3.52 14.40
C PHE A 207 -19.76 -2.24 13.81
N ARG A 208 -20.56 -2.35 12.75
CA ARG A 208 -21.22 -1.20 12.10
C ARG A 208 -22.34 -0.56 12.92
N SER A 209 -22.86 -1.25 13.93
CA SER A 209 -23.95 -0.76 14.79
C SER A 209 -23.45 0.02 16.01
N ARG A 210 -22.14 0.04 16.25
CA ARG A 210 -21.51 0.71 17.40
C ARG A 210 -20.35 1.60 16.97
N VAL A 211 -19.77 2.30 17.94
CA VAL A 211 -18.52 3.03 17.72
C VAL A 211 -17.43 2.03 17.35
N ALA A 212 -16.77 2.28 16.22
CA ALA A 212 -15.69 1.42 15.72
C ALA A 212 -14.47 1.46 16.65
N PHE A 213 -13.72 0.35 16.72
CA PHE A 213 -12.47 0.21 17.46
C PHE A 213 -12.59 0.42 18.98
N THR A 214 -13.77 0.18 19.54
CA THR A 214 -13.97 0.12 21.00
C THR A 214 -13.87 -1.29 21.57
N ASP A 215 -13.85 -2.31 20.71
CA ASP A 215 -13.69 -3.71 21.08
C ASP A 215 -12.29 -4.19 20.65
N PRO A 216 -11.51 -4.85 21.53
CA PRO A 216 -10.19 -5.39 21.18
C PRO A 216 -10.20 -6.37 19.98
N ALA A 217 -11.34 -6.97 19.64
CA ALA A 217 -11.48 -7.83 18.47
C ALA A 217 -11.45 -7.09 17.12
N ASP A 218 -11.75 -5.79 17.14
CA ASP A 218 -12.10 -5.04 15.92
C ASP A 218 -10.99 -5.00 14.89
N GLU A 219 -9.77 -4.70 15.33
CA GLU A 219 -8.62 -4.58 14.43
C GLU A 219 -8.34 -5.91 13.72
N VAL A 220 -8.26 -7.00 14.48
CA VAL A 220 -7.98 -8.34 13.97
C VAL A 220 -9.08 -8.80 13.00
N LEU A 221 -10.35 -8.68 13.39
CA LEU A 221 -11.46 -9.17 12.58
C LEU A 221 -11.70 -8.31 11.34
N LEU A 222 -11.44 -7.00 11.39
CA LEU A 222 -11.54 -6.13 10.23
C LEU A 222 -10.49 -6.49 9.17
N ILE A 223 -9.23 -6.67 9.57
CA ILE A 223 -8.15 -7.05 8.67
C ILE A 223 -8.44 -8.43 8.07
N VAL A 224 -8.84 -9.42 8.88
CA VAL A 224 -9.17 -10.76 8.38
C VAL A 224 -10.33 -10.73 7.39
N LEU A 225 -11.42 -10.00 7.69
CA LEU A 225 -12.55 -9.85 6.76
C LEU A 225 -12.11 -9.24 5.43
N GLY A 226 -11.36 -8.15 5.53
CA GLY A 226 -10.86 -7.37 4.41
C GLY A 226 -9.92 -8.15 3.49
N CYS A 227 -8.91 -8.82 4.07
CA CYS A 227 -7.98 -9.67 3.33
C CYS A 227 -8.67 -10.91 2.75
N SER A 228 -9.63 -11.53 3.46
CA SER A 228 -10.44 -12.63 2.91
C SER A 228 -11.27 -12.17 1.72
N ALA A 229 -11.81 -10.95 1.76
CA ALA A 229 -12.54 -10.38 0.63
C ALA A 229 -11.63 -10.15 -0.58
N ALA A 230 -10.37 -9.77 -0.35
CA ALA A 230 -9.38 -9.54 -1.39
C ALA A 230 -8.82 -10.84 -1.99
N PHE A 231 -8.36 -11.78 -1.16
CA PHE A 231 -7.55 -12.91 -1.59
C PHE A 231 -8.34 -14.21 -1.74
N SER A 232 -9.46 -14.35 -1.03
CA SER A 232 -10.25 -15.58 -1.04
C SER A 232 -11.76 -15.32 -1.11
N PRO A 233 -12.25 -14.48 -2.03
CA PRO A 233 -13.69 -14.33 -2.23
C PRO A 233 -14.30 -15.68 -2.64
N GLY A 234 -15.46 -15.99 -2.08
CA GLY A 234 -16.29 -17.12 -2.49
C GLY A 234 -16.93 -16.88 -3.86
N PRO A 235 -17.63 -17.88 -4.40
CA PRO A 235 -18.24 -17.81 -5.75
C PRO A 235 -19.22 -16.65 -5.96
N ASP A 236 -19.82 -16.16 -4.89
CA ASP A 236 -20.77 -15.04 -4.84
C ASP A 236 -20.15 -13.72 -4.35
N GLY A 237 -18.81 -13.66 -4.24
CA GLY A 237 -18.07 -12.52 -3.70
C GLY A 237 -18.04 -12.47 -2.17
N VAL A 238 -18.72 -13.39 -1.46
CA VAL A 238 -18.69 -13.44 0.00
C VAL A 238 -17.31 -13.94 0.48
N PRO A 239 -16.63 -13.23 1.39
CA PRO A 239 -15.29 -13.62 1.84
C PRO A 239 -15.25 -15.02 2.46
N GLU A 240 -14.39 -15.91 1.95
CA GLU A 240 -14.08 -17.19 2.59
C GLU A 240 -12.89 -17.02 3.55
N LEU A 241 -13.05 -17.40 4.82
CA LEU A 241 -11.93 -17.42 5.77
C LEU A 241 -10.94 -18.55 5.39
N PRO A 242 -9.62 -18.30 5.38
CA PRO A 242 -8.62 -19.34 5.08
C PRO A 242 -8.39 -20.32 6.25
N PHE A 243 -9.22 -20.25 7.29
CA PHE A 243 -9.22 -21.10 8.46
C PHE A 243 -10.65 -21.41 8.92
N ASP A 244 -10.80 -22.48 9.66
CA ASP A 244 -12.03 -22.83 10.37
C ASP A 244 -12.22 -21.91 11.58
N PRO A 245 -13.33 -21.15 11.68
CA PRO A 245 -13.49 -20.10 12.68
C PRO A 245 -13.71 -20.61 14.11
N GLU A 246 -13.95 -21.91 14.31
CA GLU A 246 -14.11 -22.51 15.64
C GLU A 246 -12.80 -23.09 16.17
N THR A 247 -12.04 -23.75 15.30
CA THR A 247 -10.83 -24.50 15.65
C THR A 247 -9.54 -23.79 15.29
N GLY A 248 -9.57 -22.86 14.33
CA GLY A 248 -8.40 -22.21 13.76
C GLY A 248 -7.64 -23.08 12.75
N ALA A 249 -8.13 -24.27 12.42
CA ALA A 249 -7.49 -25.16 11.46
C ALA A 249 -7.53 -24.54 10.05
N LEU A 250 -6.40 -24.53 9.34
CA LEU A 250 -6.35 -23.96 7.98
C LEU A 250 -7.26 -24.72 7.02
N ARG A 251 -7.89 -23.97 6.11
CA ARG A 251 -8.59 -24.49 4.93
C ARG A 251 -7.61 -24.44 3.75
N PRO A 252 -7.02 -25.58 3.33
CA PRO A 252 -5.86 -25.56 2.44
C PRO A 252 -6.08 -24.81 1.12
N GLN A 253 -7.27 -24.94 0.52
CA GLN A 253 -7.58 -24.29 -0.76
C GLN A 253 -7.70 -22.76 -0.61
N ALA A 254 -8.41 -22.29 0.42
CA ALA A 254 -8.54 -20.85 0.67
C ALA A 254 -7.22 -20.24 1.12
N TRP A 255 -6.42 -20.96 1.93
CA TRP A 255 -5.08 -20.52 2.30
C TRP A 255 -4.13 -20.47 1.11
N GLN A 256 -4.19 -21.44 0.19
CA GLN A 256 -3.38 -21.40 -1.02
C GLN A 256 -3.67 -20.14 -1.85
N ARG A 257 -4.93 -19.72 -1.98
CA ARG A 257 -5.26 -18.47 -2.68
C ARG A 257 -4.63 -17.23 -2.04
N TRP A 258 -4.42 -17.23 -0.73
CA TRP A 258 -3.64 -16.18 -0.06
C TRP A 258 -2.15 -16.30 -0.39
N LEU A 259 -1.59 -17.50 -0.31
CA LEU A 259 -0.18 -17.75 -0.61
C LEU A 259 0.19 -17.40 -2.06
N ASP A 260 -0.74 -17.52 -3.00
CA ASP A 260 -0.56 -17.12 -4.41
C ASP A 260 -0.31 -15.61 -4.55
N TRP A 261 -0.73 -14.81 -3.56
CA TRP A 261 -0.46 -13.38 -3.47
C TRP A 261 0.78 -13.03 -2.65
N ASP A 262 1.42 -13.97 -1.96
CA ASP A 262 2.58 -13.64 -1.12
C ASP A 262 3.76 -13.13 -1.96
N PRO A 263 4.23 -11.88 -1.77
CA PRO A 263 5.30 -11.32 -2.58
C PRO A 263 6.58 -12.15 -2.60
N VAL A 264 6.94 -12.84 -1.50
CA VAL A 264 8.11 -13.74 -1.48
C VAL A 264 7.93 -14.89 -2.47
N ARG A 265 6.71 -15.42 -2.60
CA ARG A 265 6.35 -16.53 -3.49
C ARG A 265 6.18 -16.09 -4.94
N MET A 266 5.80 -14.83 -5.16
CA MET A 266 5.67 -14.25 -6.50
C MET A 266 7.03 -13.96 -7.16
N VAL A 267 8.10 -13.70 -6.39
CA VAL A 267 9.43 -13.32 -6.94
C VAL A 267 9.91 -14.24 -8.08
N PRO A 268 9.90 -15.58 -7.97
CA PRO A 268 10.42 -16.44 -9.04
C PRO A 268 9.69 -16.26 -10.37
N GLU A 269 8.36 -16.15 -10.34
CA GLU A 269 7.53 -16.00 -11.54
C GLU A 269 7.67 -14.61 -12.17
N HIS A 270 7.94 -13.58 -11.35
CA HIS A 270 8.10 -12.20 -11.78
C HIS A 270 9.56 -11.72 -11.80
N ALA A 271 10.52 -12.64 -11.82
CA ALA A 271 11.95 -12.31 -11.68
C ALA A 271 12.47 -11.40 -12.80
N GLU A 272 11.96 -11.54 -14.04
CA GLU A 272 12.34 -10.66 -15.15
C GLU A 272 11.91 -9.21 -14.92
N ALA A 273 10.66 -9.01 -14.51
CA ALA A 273 10.14 -7.70 -14.13
C ALA A 273 11.00 -7.08 -13.03
N LEU A 274 11.27 -7.82 -11.95
CA LEU A 274 12.05 -7.35 -10.80
C LEU A 274 13.50 -7.01 -11.15
N ARG A 275 14.14 -7.79 -12.03
CA ARG A 275 15.50 -7.47 -12.54
C ARG A 275 15.55 -6.19 -13.37
N SER A 276 14.43 -5.79 -13.96
CA SER A 276 14.33 -4.57 -14.78
C SER A 276 14.03 -3.30 -14.00
N MET A 277 13.89 -3.39 -12.67
CA MET A 277 13.58 -2.24 -11.82
C MET A 277 14.80 -1.33 -11.66
N ARG A 278 14.58 -0.02 -11.72
CA ARG A 278 15.58 1.03 -11.49
C ARG A 278 15.88 1.22 -10.00
N ALA A 279 14.89 0.97 -9.15
CA ALA A 279 14.98 1.18 -7.71
C ALA A 279 14.01 0.28 -6.93
N ILE A 280 14.53 -0.39 -5.91
CA ILE A 280 13.75 -1.17 -4.96
C ILE A 280 14.19 -0.77 -3.56
N TRP A 281 13.31 -0.13 -2.80
CA TRP A 281 13.54 0.17 -1.38
C TRP A 281 12.74 -0.80 -0.50
N ILE A 282 13.39 -1.39 0.49
CA ILE A 282 12.78 -2.33 1.43
C ILE A 282 13.22 -1.94 2.83
N ASP A 283 12.28 -1.61 3.70
CA ASP A 283 12.60 -1.51 5.13
C ASP A 283 11.49 -2.02 6.05
N ALA A 284 11.86 -2.32 7.29
CA ALA A 284 10.93 -2.71 8.35
C ALA A 284 11.56 -2.52 9.74
N GLY A 285 10.72 -2.31 10.76
CA GLY A 285 11.16 -2.21 12.14
C GLY A 285 11.45 -3.59 12.74
N LYS A 286 12.58 -3.77 13.43
CA LYS A 286 13.01 -5.05 14.05
C LYS A 286 12.08 -5.60 15.14
N ARG A 287 11.09 -4.81 15.57
CA ARG A 287 10.10 -5.16 16.59
C ARG A 287 8.68 -5.05 16.05
N ASP A 288 8.52 -5.12 14.73
CA ASP A 288 7.21 -5.06 14.07
C ASP A 288 6.28 -6.14 14.65
N GLU A 289 5.14 -5.70 15.17
CA GLU A 289 4.19 -6.55 15.89
C GLU A 289 3.49 -7.59 14.98
N PHE A 290 3.58 -7.41 13.66
CA PHE A 290 3.08 -8.33 12.62
C PHE A 290 4.21 -9.15 11.98
N TYR A 291 5.43 -9.10 12.51
CA TYR A 291 6.61 -9.83 12.02
C TYR A 291 7.02 -9.48 10.58
N LEU A 292 6.68 -8.27 10.11
CA LEU A 292 6.95 -7.85 8.73
C LEU A 292 8.43 -7.55 8.47
N ASP A 293 9.27 -7.48 9.51
CA ASP A 293 10.73 -7.48 9.37
C ASP A 293 11.27 -8.80 8.82
N LEU A 294 10.70 -9.93 9.26
CA LEU A 294 11.03 -11.24 8.71
C LEU A 294 10.61 -11.33 7.24
N GLY A 295 9.42 -10.81 6.92
CA GLY A 295 8.92 -10.70 5.56
C GLY A 295 9.83 -9.85 4.67
N ALA A 296 10.18 -8.64 5.11
CA ALA A 296 11.09 -7.75 4.40
C ALA A 296 12.44 -8.42 4.11
N GLN A 297 13.01 -9.11 5.11
CA GLN A 297 14.26 -9.84 4.93
C GLN A 297 14.13 -11.03 3.97
N ALA A 298 13.01 -11.77 4.01
CA ALA A 298 12.74 -12.87 3.09
C ALA A 298 12.57 -12.37 1.65
N PHE A 299 11.82 -11.29 1.45
CA PHE A 299 11.61 -10.67 0.14
C PHE A 299 12.94 -10.19 -0.45
N HIS A 300 13.74 -9.45 0.33
CA HIS A 300 15.07 -9.02 -0.09
C HIS A 300 15.95 -10.21 -0.53
N LYS A 301 16.02 -11.28 0.27
CA LYS A 301 16.79 -12.49 -0.10
C LYS A 301 16.25 -13.16 -1.36
N ALA A 302 14.93 -13.22 -1.53
CA ALA A 302 14.31 -13.78 -2.72
C ALA A 302 14.71 -12.99 -3.97
N LEU A 303 14.71 -11.65 -3.91
CA LEU A 303 15.14 -10.80 -5.03
C LEU A 303 16.58 -11.11 -5.46
N LEU A 304 17.52 -11.13 -4.51
CA LEU A 304 18.93 -11.40 -4.81
C LEU A 304 19.12 -12.83 -5.37
N ALA A 305 18.43 -13.82 -4.79
CA ALA A 305 18.48 -15.20 -5.27
C ALA A 305 17.99 -15.36 -6.72
N HIS A 306 17.13 -14.44 -7.20
CA HIS A 306 16.59 -14.43 -8.56
C HIS A 306 17.26 -13.37 -9.47
N GLY A 307 18.43 -12.87 -9.08
CA GLY A 307 19.32 -12.11 -9.92
C GLY A 307 19.00 -10.62 -10.03
N VAL A 308 18.19 -10.06 -9.12
CA VAL A 308 18.05 -8.61 -8.98
C VAL A 308 19.39 -8.04 -8.51
N GLY A 309 19.89 -7.01 -9.20
CA GLY A 309 21.17 -6.39 -8.87
C GLY A 309 21.16 -5.75 -7.49
N GLU A 310 22.19 -6.00 -6.69
CA GLU A 310 22.32 -5.40 -5.35
C GLU A 310 22.34 -3.87 -5.40
N ASP A 311 22.85 -3.28 -6.48
CA ASP A 311 22.86 -1.84 -6.67
C ASP A 311 21.44 -1.27 -6.76
N ALA A 312 20.51 -1.98 -7.38
CA ALA A 312 19.11 -1.57 -7.51
C ALA A 312 18.33 -1.65 -6.19
N VAL A 313 18.86 -2.34 -5.16
CA VAL A 313 18.16 -2.59 -3.90
C VAL A 313 18.75 -1.80 -2.74
N HIS A 314 17.91 -1.04 -2.04
CA HIS A 314 18.16 -0.57 -0.69
C HIS A 314 17.41 -1.45 0.31
N PHE A 315 18.11 -2.02 1.28
CA PHE A 315 17.50 -2.83 2.35
C PHE A 315 17.97 -2.38 3.74
N GLU A 316 17.02 -2.12 4.64
CA GLU A 316 17.32 -1.76 6.02
C GLU A 316 16.31 -2.37 7.02
N LEU A 317 16.82 -3.00 8.09
CA LEU A 317 16.04 -3.22 9.31
C LEU A 317 16.46 -2.21 10.38
N PHE A 318 15.50 -1.51 10.97
CA PHE A 318 15.75 -0.40 11.90
C PHE A 318 15.08 -0.60 13.26
N ASP A 319 15.49 0.15 14.29
CA ASP A 319 14.93 0.01 15.64
C ASP A 319 13.56 0.72 15.77
N ALA A 320 12.49 0.02 15.43
CA ALA A 320 11.10 0.47 15.57
C ALA A 320 10.14 -0.73 15.64
N GLY A 321 8.88 -0.45 15.96
CA GLY A 321 7.76 -1.38 15.73
C GLY A 321 7.09 -1.12 14.38
N HIS A 322 5.85 -1.56 14.22
CA HIS A 322 5.05 -1.42 13.00
C HIS A 322 4.50 0.00 12.80
N GLY A 323 4.14 0.65 13.90
CA GLY A 323 3.58 1.99 13.92
C GLY A 323 4.64 3.09 14.01
N ALA A 324 4.23 4.32 13.68
CA ALA A 324 5.04 5.51 13.90
C ALA A 324 6.41 5.49 13.16
N ILE A 325 6.44 4.93 11.95
CA ILE A 325 7.61 4.87 11.06
C ILE A 325 7.57 5.88 9.90
N ASP A 326 6.66 6.86 9.95
CA ASP A 326 6.45 7.87 8.91
C ASP A 326 7.69 8.72 8.57
N TYR A 327 8.66 8.80 9.48
CA TYR A 327 9.95 9.45 9.26
C TYR A 327 10.84 8.72 8.23
N ARG A 328 10.49 7.48 7.86
CA ARG A 328 11.18 6.68 6.84
C ARG A 328 10.72 7.00 5.42
N TYR A 329 9.47 7.44 5.25
CA TYR A 329 8.88 7.65 3.92
C TYR A 329 9.59 8.73 3.08
N PRO A 330 10.07 9.85 3.67
CA PRO A 330 10.87 10.83 2.92
C PRO A 330 12.19 10.27 2.39
N LEU A 331 12.78 9.27 3.07
CA LEU A 331 14.05 8.65 2.67
C LEU A 331 13.86 7.82 1.40
N SER A 332 12.83 6.98 1.38
CA SER A 332 12.50 6.18 0.19
C SER A 332 12.00 7.06 -0.95
N LEU A 333 11.27 8.15 -0.65
CA LEU A 333 10.85 9.13 -1.66
C LEU A 333 12.06 9.79 -2.34
N ALA A 334 13.04 10.24 -1.56
CA ALA A 334 14.28 10.82 -2.08
C ALA A 334 15.03 9.82 -2.97
N TRP A 335 15.21 8.59 -2.48
CA TRP A 335 15.85 7.51 -3.24
C TRP A 335 15.14 7.23 -4.56
N LEU A 336 13.81 7.06 -4.54
CA LEU A 336 13.04 6.85 -5.76
C LEU A 336 13.17 8.03 -6.73
N ALA A 337 13.09 9.27 -6.23
CA ALA A 337 13.22 10.46 -7.07
C ALA A 337 14.61 10.54 -7.75
N GLU A 338 15.69 10.21 -7.03
CA GLU A 338 17.03 10.14 -7.60
C GLU A 338 17.14 9.08 -8.71
N ARG A 339 16.68 7.86 -8.43
CA ARG A 339 16.86 6.71 -9.34
C ARG A 339 15.96 6.74 -10.56
N LEU A 340 14.80 7.41 -10.46
CA LEU A 340 13.82 7.55 -11.53
C LEU A 340 14.00 8.85 -12.34
N SER A 341 14.88 9.76 -11.92
CA SER A 341 15.23 10.96 -12.69
C SER A 341 16.37 10.74 -13.69
N ALA A 342 17.02 9.57 -13.63
CA ALA A 342 18.23 9.24 -14.38
C ALA A 342 17.98 8.91 -15.86
#